data_AF-A0A2W6BB11-F1
#
_entry.id   AF-A0A2W6BB11-F1
#
_cell.length_a   1.000
_cell.length_b   1.000
_cell.length_c   1.000
_cell.angle_alpha   90.00
_cell.angle_beta   90.00
_cell.angle_gamma   90.00
#
_symmetry.space_group_name_H-M   'P 1'
#
loop_
_entity.id
_entity.type
_entity.pdbx_description
1 polymer ?
#
loop_
_entity_poly.entity_id
_entity_poly.type
_entity_poly.pdbx_seq_one_letter_code
_entity_poly.pdbx_strand_id
1 'polypeptide(L)'
;MKHTLVMLTAGLSFVAAIGVAATEPAVATDQELMDKLKDAAPAAVLKGATIFNMGADGQMKAIQTGTNGWTCMDPHGAPMCADEAAMEWAKAWQAKGPAPQKLGFIYMLRGDNGTSNTDPYATEETPDNNWVTTGSHVMIVGAEAKSMMRGYPRDAKPDPTTPYVMWPGTPYEHLMLPVK
;
A
#
# COMPACT_ATOMS: atom_id res chain seq x y z
N MET A 1 -23.49 -70.30 28.50
CA MET A 1 -22.14 -70.90 28.45
C MET A 1 -21.12 -69.80 28.17
N LYS A 2 -20.12 -69.69 29.05
CA LYS A 2 -18.79 -69.05 28.89
C LYS A 2 -18.73 -67.51 28.72
N HIS A 3 -18.34 -66.90 29.85
CA HIS A 3 -17.47 -65.75 30.09
C HIS A 3 -16.80 -65.08 28.90
N THR A 4 -16.61 -63.75 28.95
CA THR A 4 -15.29 -63.13 29.14
C THR A 4 -15.44 -61.64 29.51
N LEU A 5 -14.88 -61.29 30.67
CA LEU A 5 -14.64 -59.93 31.17
C LEU A 5 -13.33 -59.44 30.56
N VAL A 6 -13.33 -58.29 29.88
CA VAL A 6 -12.09 -57.60 29.49
C VAL A 6 -12.13 -56.19 30.09
N MET A 7 -11.31 -55.97 31.11
CA MET A 7 -10.98 -54.64 31.61
C MET A 7 -10.10 -53.93 30.57
N LEU A 8 -10.52 -52.75 30.12
CA LEU A 8 -9.64 -51.83 29.40
C LEU A 8 -9.34 -50.64 30.31
N THR A 9 -8.06 -50.49 30.65
CA THR A 9 -7.49 -49.40 31.43
C THR A 9 -7.54 -48.09 30.64
N ALA A 10 -8.18 -47.06 31.21
CA ALA A 10 -8.21 -45.71 30.66
C ALA A 10 -6.92 -44.95 31.05
N GLY A 11 -5.99 -44.81 30.12
CA GLY A 11 -4.84 -43.91 30.26
C GLY A 11 -5.20 -42.51 29.78
N LEU A 12 -5.39 -41.55 30.70
CA LEU A 12 -5.53 -40.13 30.36
C LEU A 12 -4.15 -39.58 29.95
N SER A 13 -3.95 -39.32 28.66
CA SER A 13 -2.80 -38.55 28.16
C SER A 13 -3.17 -37.07 28.16
N PHE A 14 -2.56 -36.28 29.06
CA PHE A 14 -2.64 -34.82 29.03
C PHE A 14 -1.77 -34.29 27.89
N VAL A 15 -2.37 -33.90 26.77
CA VAL A 15 -1.70 -33.16 25.71
C VAL A 15 -1.81 -31.67 26.05
N ALA A 16 -0.71 -31.06 26.46
CA ALA A 16 -0.62 -29.62 26.63
C ALA A 16 -0.64 -28.95 25.26
N ALA A 17 -1.74 -28.28 24.92
CA ALA A 17 -1.82 -27.44 23.73
C ALA A 17 -0.97 -26.19 23.94
N ILE A 18 0.20 -26.13 23.29
CA ILE A 18 0.95 -24.89 23.14
C ILE A 18 0.18 -24.06 22.10
N GLY A 19 -0.65 -23.14 22.57
CA GLY A 19 -1.31 -22.15 21.73
C GLY A 19 -0.26 -21.22 21.15
N VAL A 20 0.00 -21.31 19.86
CA VAL A 20 0.73 -20.29 19.11
C VAL A 20 -0.21 -19.08 19.03
N ALA A 21 -0.01 -18.11 19.91
CA ALA A 21 -0.67 -16.81 19.76
C ALA A 21 -0.12 -16.15 18.49
N ALA A 22 -0.95 -16.07 17.46
CA ALA A 22 -0.67 -15.23 16.30
C ALA A 22 -0.54 -13.79 16.81
N THR A 23 0.65 -13.21 16.66
CA THR A 23 0.86 -11.79 16.93
C THR A 23 0.18 -11.03 15.80
N GLU A 24 -0.97 -10.40 16.09
CA GLU A 24 -1.53 -9.41 15.18
C GLU A 24 -0.48 -8.30 14.94
N PRO A 25 -0.34 -7.79 13.69
CA PRO A 25 0.60 -6.72 13.43
C PRO A 25 0.26 -5.53 14.31
N ALA A 26 1.19 -5.15 15.19
CA ALA A 26 1.02 -3.99 16.05
C ALA A 26 0.84 -2.74 15.19
N VAL A 27 -0.26 -2.03 15.41
CA VAL A 27 -0.52 -0.73 14.78
C VAL A 27 0.61 0.23 15.19
N ALA A 28 1.25 0.88 14.21
CA ALA A 28 2.36 1.79 14.47
C ALA A 28 1.90 2.96 15.35
N THR A 29 2.70 3.32 16.36
CA THR A 29 2.47 4.53 17.15
C THR A 29 2.59 5.77 16.27
N ASP A 30 1.99 6.88 16.71
CA ASP A 30 2.07 8.16 15.99
C ASP A 30 3.53 8.58 15.77
N GLN A 31 4.42 8.35 16.75
CA GLN A 31 5.85 8.65 16.61
C GLN A 31 6.54 7.75 15.58
N GLU A 32 6.28 6.45 15.59
CA GLU A 32 6.84 5.52 14.60
C GLU A 32 6.37 5.86 13.18
N LEU A 33 5.11 6.28 13.02
CA LEU A 33 4.61 6.78 11.74
C LEU A 33 5.39 8.03 11.29
N MET A 34 5.57 9.01 12.17
CA MET A 34 6.32 10.23 11.83
C MET A 34 7.76 9.92 11.41
N ASP A 35 8.41 8.95 12.06
CA ASP A 35 9.77 8.52 11.71
C ASP A 35 9.83 7.84 10.33
N LYS A 36 8.78 7.12 9.93
CA LYS A 36 8.66 6.56 8.58
C LYS A 36 8.41 7.64 7.54
N LEU A 37 7.55 8.61 7.84
CA LEU A 37 7.14 9.67 6.91
C LEU A 37 8.22 10.72 6.63
N LYS A 38 9.18 10.92 7.54
CA LYS A 38 10.20 11.99 7.41
C LYS A 38 10.95 12.00 6.07
N ASP A 39 11.13 10.82 5.46
CA ASP A 39 11.83 10.62 4.19
C ASP A 39 10.90 10.17 3.06
N ALA A 40 9.57 10.20 3.27
CA ALA A 40 8.58 9.79 2.28
C ALA A 40 8.26 10.88 1.24
N ALA A 41 8.53 12.14 1.58
CA ALA A 41 8.29 13.33 0.75
C ALA A 41 9.27 14.46 1.13
N PRO A 42 9.36 15.55 0.35
CA PRO A 42 10.14 16.72 0.76
C PRO A 42 9.69 17.25 2.14
N ALA A 43 10.63 17.65 3.00
CA ALA A 43 10.31 18.06 4.38
C ALA A 43 9.25 19.18 4.46
N ALA A 44 9.22 20.09 3.49
CA ALA A 44 8.22 21.16 3.40
C ALA A 44 6.80 20.64 3.13
N VAL A 45 6.67 19.52 2.42
CA VAL A 45 5.38 18.83 2.20
C VAL A 45 4.90 18.24 3.52
N LEU A 46 5.73 17.42 4.18
CA LEU A 46 5.34 16.76 5.43
C LEU A 46 4.98 17.76 6.54
N LYS A 47 5.74 18.84 6.69
CA LYS A 47 5.54 19.84 7.74
C LYS A 47 4.13 20.45 7.76
N GLY A 48 3.51 20.64 6.60
CA GLY A 48 2.18 21.24 6.47
C GLY A 48 1.08 20.25 6.15
N ALA A 49 1.37 18.94 6.06
CA ALA A 49 0.42 17.93 5.61
C ALA A 49 -0.58 17.54 6.70
N THR A 50 -1.74 17.07 6.27
CA THR A 50 -2.63 16.27 7.09
C THR A 50 -2.00 14.88 7.24
N ILE A 51 -1.96 14.34 8.44
CA ILE A 51 -1.33 13.04 8.70
C ILE A 51 -2.37 12.09 9.25
N PHE A 52 -2.53 10.96 8.58
CA PHE A 52 -3.39 9.88 9.03
C PHE A 52 -2.56 8.70 9.51
N ASN A 53 -2.94 8.18 10.68
CA ASN A 53 -2.45 6.91 11.20
C ASN A 53 -3.61 5.92 11.32
N MET A 54 -3.30 4.64 11.25
CA MET A 54 -4.27 3.61 11.62
C MET A 54 -4.44 3.65 13.15
N GLY A 55 -5.66 3.67 13.64
CA GLY A 55 -5.97 3.57 15.06
C GLY A 55 -5.89 2.12 15.55
N ALA A 56 -5.79 1.93 16.87
CA ALA A 56 -5.84 0.61 17.48
C ALA A 56 -7.18 -0.13 17.25
N ASP A 57 -8.22 0.60 16.86
CA ASP A 57 -9.54 0.11 16.46
C ASP A 57 -9.62 -0.26 14.96
N GLY A 58 -8.50 -0.18 14.23
CA GLY A 58 -8.45 -0.43 12.80
C GLY A 58 -9.10 0.67 11.95
N GLN A 59 -9.40 1.84 12.52
CA GLN A 59 -9.95 2.98 11.80
C GLN A 59 -8.85 4.00 11.47
N MET A 60 -8.93 4.62 10.30
CA MET A 60 -8.03 5.72 9.96
C MET A 60 -8.34 6.96 10.82
N LYS A 61 -7.33 7.47 11.51
CA LYS A 61 -7.40 8.63 12.41
C LYS A 61 -6.48 9.74 11.93
N ALA A 62 -6.99 10.96 11.85
CA ALA A 62 -6.14 12.14 11.69
C ALA A 62 -5.37 12.43 12.99
N ILE A 63 -4.04 12.47 12.91
CA ILE A 63 -3.14 12.80 14.04
C ILE A 63 -2.55 14.21 13.90
N GLN A 64 -2.62 14.77 12.70
CA GLN A 64 -2.30 16.17 12.41
C GLN A 64 -3.24 16.66 11.31
N THR A 65 -3.81 17.86 11.48
CA THR A 65 -4.54 18.55 10.41
C THR A 65 -3.57 19.49 9.69
N GLY A 66 -3.47 19.34 8.37
CA GLY A 66 -2.60 20.12 7.53
C GLY A 66 -3.20 21.45 7.06
N THR A 67 -2.37 22.22 6.39
CA THR A 67 -2.72 23.53 5.79
C THR A 67 -2.19 23.70 4.37
N ASN A 68 -1.52 22.69 3.79
CA ASN A 68 -0.85 22.79 2.49
C ASN A 68 -1.46 21.89 1.39
N GLY A 69 -2.60 21.24 1.65
CA GLY A 69 -3.27 20.37 0.68
C GLY A 69 -2.62 19.00 0.47
N TRP A 70 -1.65 18.61 1.31
CA TRP A 70 -1.06 17.27 1.27
C TRP A 70 -1.60 16.38 2.37
N THR A 71 -1.67 15.09 2.08
CA THR A 71 -2.06 14.04 3.02
C THR A 71 -0.96 12.97 3.05
N CYS A 72 -0.41 12.68 4.23
CA CYS A 72 0.64 11.68 4.42
C CYS A 72 0.15 10.51 5.29
N MET A 73 0.53 9.28 4.93
CA MET A 73 0.17 8.05 5.64
C MET A 73 1.13 6.91 5.27
N ASP A 74 1.07 5.80 6.02
CA ASP A 74 1.84 4.57 5.76
C ASP A 74 0.92 3.39 5.42
N PRO A 75 0.46 3.26 4.16
CA PRO A 75 -0.32 2.12 3.73
C PRO A 75 0.57 0.88 3.68
N HIS A 76 0.40 -0.03 4.63
CA HIS A 76 1.07 -1.35 4.63
C HIS A 76 2.60 -1.28 4.52
N GLY A 77 3.24 -0.29 5.16
CA GLY A 77 4.70 -0.18 5.20
C GLY A 77 5.34 0.50 3.98
N ALA A 78 4.55 1.14 3.12
CA ALA A 78 5.01 1.93 1.97
C ALA A 78 4.65 3.43 2.17
N PRO A 79 5.39 4.17 3.02
CA PRO A 79 5.01 5.50 3.44
C PRO A 79 4.98 6.48 2.25
N MET A 80 3.92 7.28 2.19
CA MET A 80 3.65 8.18 1.08
C MET A 80 3.05 9.52 1.53
N CYS A 81 3.13 10.52 0.65
CA CYS A 81 2.35 11.76 0.74
C CYS A 81 1.70 12.07 -0.61
N ALA A 82 0.39 12.29 -0.61
CA ALA A 82 -0.41 12.57 -1.80
C ALA A 82 -1.09 13.95 -1.69
N ASP A 83 -1.15 14.68 -2.79
CA ASP A 83 -1.95 15.91 -2.86
C ASP A 83 -3.47 15.61 -2.91
N GLU A 84 -4.29 16.66 -2.81
CA GLU A 84 -5.76 16.53 -2.86
C GLU A 84 -6.27 15.79 -4.10
N ALA A 85 -5.70 16.07 -5.29
CA ALA A 85 -6.13 15.43 -6.54
C ALA A 85 -5.74 13.94 -6.59
N ALA A 86 -4.56 13.59 -6.07
CA ALA A 86 -4.12 12.22 -5.95
C ALA A 86 -4.95 11.44 -4.91
N MET A 87 -5.36 12.08 -3.81
CA MET A 87 -6.29 11.48 -2.85
C MET A 87 -7.67 11.22 -3.47
N GLU A 88 -8.19 12.12 -4.30
CA GLU A 88 -9.41 11.88 -5.08
C GLU A 88 -9.25 10.72 -6.06
N TRP A 89 -8.11 10.62 -6.74
CA TRP A 89 -7.79 9.52 -7.64
C TRP A 89 -7.73 8.18 -6.90
N ALA A 90 -7.06 8.13 -5.75
CA ALA A 90 -6.96 6.92 -4.93
C ALA A 90 -8.33 6.45 -4.45
N LYS A 91 -9.19 7.39 -4.02
CA LYS A 91 -10.57 7.09 -3.65
C LYS A 91 -11.39 6.55 -4.83
N ALA A 92 -11.24 7.15 -6.02
CA ALA A 92 -11.91 6.67 -7.22
C ALA A 92 -11.46 5.25 -7.60
N TRP A 93 -10.15 4.98 -7.54
CA TRP A 93 -9.58 3.66 -7.75
C TRP A 93 -10.15 2.61 -6.78
N GLN A 94 -10.13 2.89 -5.48
CA GLN A 94 -10.70 2.00 -4.47
C GLN A 94 -12.21 1.75 -4.68
N ALA A 95 -12.95 2.78 -5.06
CA ALA A 95 -14.39 2.69 -5.33
C ALA A 95 -14.73 2.12 -6.72
N LYS A 96 -13.73 1.79 -7.55
CA LYS A 96 -13.90 1.38 -8.94
C LYS A 96 -14.70 2.39 -9.79
N GLY A 97 -14.58 3.68 -9.47
CA GLY A 97 -15.28 4.78 -10.12
C GLY A 97 -14.55 5.39 -11.32
N PRO A 98 -15.07 6.47 -11.92
CA PRO A 98 -14.33 7.20 -12.94
C PRO A 98 -13.11 7.90 -12.33
N ALA A 99 -11.95 7.80 -12.98
CA ALA A 99 -10.77 8.57 -12.58
C ALA A 99 -11.06 10.08 -12.71
N PRO A 100 -10.65 10.90 -11.73
CA PRO A 100 -10.90 12.33 -11.77
C PRO A 100 -10.15 13.00 -12.92
N GLN A 101 -10.78 14.01 -13.53
CA GLN A 101 -10.17 14.90 -14.51
C GLN A 101 -9.35 15.97 -13.81
N LYS A 102 -8.28 15.53 -13.15
CA LYS A 102 -7.31 16.36 -12.43
C LYS A 102 -5.93 15.72 -12.59
N LEU A 103 -4.89 16.54 -12.45
CA LEU A 103 -3.51 16.09 -12.26
C LEU A 103 -3.20 16.01 -10.77
N GLY A 104 -2.68 14.87 -10.30
CA GLY A 104 -2.26 14.69 -8.90
C GLY A 104 -0.88 14.09 -8.76
N PHE A 105 -0.25 14.32 -7.62
CA PHE A 105 1.09 13.83 -7.29
C PHE A 105 1.09 12.99 -6.01
N ILE A 106 1.86 11.90 -6.04
CA ILE A 106 2.14 11.07 -4.86
C ILE A 106 3.65 10.94 -4.72
N TYR A 107 4.20 11.34 -3.57
CA TYR A 107 5.57 11.06 -3.18
C TYR A 107 5.65 9.71 -2.48
N MET A 108 6.55 8.85 -2.95
CA MET A 108 6.94 7.59 -2.30
C MET A 108 8.48 7.51 -2.25
N LEU A 109 9.09 8.49 -1.58
CA LEU A 109 10.54 8.67 -1.65
C LEU A 109 11.35 7.60 -0.88
N ARG A 110 10.69 6.77 -0.07
CA ARG A 110 11.28 5.55 0.52
C ARG A 110 11.15 4.30 -0.36
N GLY A 111 10.46 4.41 -1.50
CA GLY A 111 10.09 3.28 -2.34
C GLY A 111 8.79 2.61 -1.91
N ASP A 112 8.36 1.64 -2.71
CA ASP A 112 7.21 0.78 -2.45
C ASP A 112 7.64 -0.64 -2.04
N ASN A 113 6.65 -1.46 -1.67
CA ASN A 113 6.83 -2.89 -1.38
C ASN A 113 6.49 -3.78 -2.59
N GLY A 114 6.39 -3.16 -3.77
CA GLY A 114 5.91 -3.75 -5.01
C GLY A 114 4.40 -3.71 -5.21
N THR A 115 4.03 -3.73 -6.48
CA THR A 115 2.63 -3.78 -6.95
C THR A 115 2.58 -4.46 -8.32
N SER A 116 1.42 -5.01 -8.68
CA SER A 116 1.22 -5.52 -10.03
C SER A 116 1.18 -4.36 -11.01
N ASN A 117 2.00 -4.41 -12.06
CA ASN A 117 2.00 -3.39 -13.10
C ASN A 117 0.80 -3.52 -14.06
N THR A 118 0.12 -4.67 -14.07
CA THR A 118 -0.96 -4.97 -15.03
C THR A 118 -2.34 -5.14 -14.39
N ASP A 119 -2.41 -5.53 -13.11
CA ASP A 119 -3.65 -5.67 -12.35
C ASP A 119 -3.72 -4.62 -11.22
N PRO A 120 -4.54 -3.57 -11.37
CA PRO A 120 -4.68 -2.52 -10.35
C PRO A 120 -5.33 -3.00 -9.06
N TYR A 121 -5.79 -4.25 -8.96
CA TYR A 121 -6.45 -4.78 -7.77
C TYR A 121 -5.76 -6.01 -7.18
N ALA A 122 -4.58 -6.39 -7.71
CA ALA A 122 -3.78 -7.45 -7.12
C ALA A 122 -3.30 -7.05 -5.72
N THR A 123 -3.44 -7.97 -4.76
CA THR A 123 -3.06 -7.74 -3.36
C THR A 123 -1.74 -8.40 -2.97
N GLU A 124 -1.23 -9.31 -3.80
CA GLU A 124 0.00 -10.07 -3.56
C GLU A 124 0.73 -10.41 -4.86
N GLU A 125 2.03 -10.69 -4.76
CA GLU A 125 2.86 -11.12 -5.88
C GLU A 125 2.44 -12.50 -6.37
N THR A 126 2.31 -12.65 -7.68
CA THR A 126 2.15 -13.94 -8.34
C THR A 126 3.11 -14.05 -9.52
N PRO A 127 3.42 -15.27 -10.01
CA PRO A 127 4.34 -15.44 -11.13
C PRO A 127 3.95 -14.65 -12.40
N ASP A 128 2.66 -14.37 -12.57
CA ASP A 128 2.10 -13.88 -13.83
C ASP A 128 1.53 -12.45 -13.75
N ASN A 129 1.50 -11.82 -12.57
CA ASN A 129 0.89 -10.49 -12.42
C ASN A 129 1.87 -9.32 -12.65
N ASN A 130 3.07 -9.59 -13.15
CA ASN A 130 4.07 -8.55 -13.42
C ASN A 130 4.30 -7.65 -12.20
N TRP A 131 4.61 -8.28 -11.05
CA TRP A 131 4.98 -7.56 -9.84
C TRP A 131 6.25 -6.75 -10.07
N VAL A 132 6.21 -5.46 -9.73
CA VAL A 132 7.31 -4.52 -9.88
C VAL A 132 7.48 -3.80 -8.55
N THR A 133 8.71 -3.83 -8.02
CA THR A 133 9.12 -3.03 -6.87
C THR A 133 9.89 -1.81 -7.36
N THR A 134 9.42 -0.63 -6.98
CA THR A 134 10.04 0.65 -7.36
C THR A 134 10.73 1.25 -6.15
N GLY A 135 11.98 1.70 -6.37
CA GLY A 135 12.71 2.49 -5.38
C GLY A 135 12.08 3.87 -5.17
N SER A 136 12.88 4.83 -4.69
CA SER A 136 12.42 6.21 -4.50
C SER A 136 11.77 6.77 -5.77
N HIS A 137 10.49 7.17 -5.71
CA HIS A 137 9.77 7.65 -6.89
C HIS A 137 8.67 8.65 -6.56
N VAL A 138 8.16 9.29 -7.61
CA VAL A 138 6.94 10.12 -7.63
C VAL A 138 5.94 9.50 -8.60
N MET A 139 4.67 9.44 -8.22
CA MET A 139 3.59 9.07 -9.13
C MET A 139 2.90 10.33 -9.64
N ILE A 140 2.60 10.37 -10.94
CA ILE A 140 1.71 11.37 -11.52
C ILE A 140 0.42 10.67 -11.96
N VAL A 141 -0.68 11.02 -11.32
CA VAL A 141 -1.97 10.33 -11.41
C VAL A 141 -3.06 11.24 -11.97
N GLY A 142 -4.22 10.62 -12.22
CA GLY A 142 -5.41 11.32 -12.72
C GLY A 142 -5.48 11.37 -14.24
N ALA A 143 -6.69 11.58 -14.77
CA ALA A 143 -6.94 11.44 -16.20
C ALA A 143 -6.24 12.52 -17.05
N GLU A 144 -5.88 13.67 -16.47
CA GLU A 144 -5.11 14.71 -17.15
C GLU A 144 -3.64 14.29 -17.42
N ALA A 145 -3.09 13.37 -16.62
CA ALA A 145 -1.73 12.85 -16.79
C ALA A 145 -1.55 12.03 -18.09
N LYS A 146 -2.64 11.55 -18.70
CA LYS A 146 -2.61 10.64 -19.86
C LYS A 146 -1.81 11.18 -21.04
N SER A 147 -1.90 12.49 -21.28
CA SER A 147 -1.16 13.13 -22.36
C SER A 147 0.36 13.09 -22.14
N MET A 148 0.81 13.21 -20.88
CA MET A 148 2.22 13.18 -20.49
C MET A 148 2.82 11.77 -20.66
N MET A 149 2.00 10.74 -20.44
CA MET A 149 2.42 9.33 -20.49
C MET A 149 2.72 8.78 -21.90
N ARG A 150 2.40 9.53 -22.96
CA ARG A 150 2.52 9.05 -24.36
C ARG A 150 3.95 8.68 -24.78
N GLY A 151 4.96 9.30 -24.17
CA GLY A 151 6.37 9.08 -24.49
C GLY A 151 7.05 8.01 -23.66
N TYR A 152 6.35 7.38 -22.72
CA TYR A 152 6.94 6.46 -21.74
C TYR A 152 6.65 5.00 -22.08
N PRO A 153 7.54 4.06 -21.70
CA PRO A 153 7.32 2.63 -21.84
C PRO A 153 6.01 2.17 -21.19
N ARG A 154 5.35 1.21 -21.84
CA ARG A 154 4.05 0.65 -21.40
C ARG A 154 4.09 -0.88 -21.31
N ASP A 155 5.30 -1.44 -21.23
CA ASP A 155 5.52 -2.87 -21.15
C ASP A 155 4.92 -3.45 -19.87
N ALA A 156 4.46 -4.70 -19.93
CA ALA A 156 3.90 -5.37 -18.76
C ALA A 156 4.90 -5.44 -17.60
N LYS A 157 6.19 -5.65 -17.92
CA LYS A 157 7.30 -5.71 -16.95
C LYS A 157 8.36 -4.64 -17.29
N PRO A 158 8.18 -3.40 -16.82
CA PRO A 158 9.07 -2.27 -17.06
C PRO A 158 10.37 -2.38 -16.25
N ASP A 159 11.37 -1.57 -16.60
CA ASP A 159 12.55 -1.32 -15.76
C ASP A 159 12.21 -0.24 -14.70
N PRO A 160 12.11 -0.60 -13.40
CA PRO A 160 11.70 0.31 -12.35
C PRO A 160 12.74 1.37 -11.99
N THR A 161 13.91 1.36 -12.64
CA THR A 161 14.94 2.40 -12.49
C THR A 161 14.75 3.56 -13.49
N THR A 162 13.82 3.43 -14.42
CA THR A 162 13.51 4.44 -15.43
C THR A 162 12.02 4.81 -15.41
N PRO A 163 11.61 5.99 -15.90
CA PRO A 163 10.20 6.33 -15.98
C PRO A 163 9.37 5.35 -16.83
N TYR A 164 8.19 4.94 -16.34
CA TYR A 164 7.29 4.01 -17.03
C TYR A 164 5.81 4.25 -16.68
N VAL A 165 4.92 3.74 -17.52
CA VAL A 165 3.47 3.76 -17.25
C VAL A 165 3.05 2.51 -16.50
N MET A 166 2.44 2.71 -15.34
CA MET A 166 1.78 1.65 -14.59
C MET A 166 0.30 1.54 -14.96
N TRP A 167 -0.23 0.32 -14.93
CA TRP A 167 -1.59 -0.05 -15.30
C TRP A 167 -2.04 0.47 -16.68
N PRO A 168 -1.21 0.27 -17.73
CA PRO A 168 -1.48 0.82 -19.04
C PRO A 168 -2.86 0.38 -19.58
N GLY A 169 -3.63 1.35 -20.06
CA GLY A 169 -4.96 1.12 -20.66
C GLY A 169 -6.12 1.10 -19.66
N THR A 170 -5.84 1.19 -18.37
CA THR A 170 -6.90 1.34 -17.35
C THR A 170 -7.31 2.81 -17.17
N PRO A 171 -8.46 3.09 -16.53
CA PRO A 171 -8.81 4.45 -16.11
C PRO A 171 -7.79 5.08 -15.14
N TYR A 172 -7.03 4.25 -14.43
CA TYR A 172 -6.09 4.64 -13.38
C TYR A 172 -4.63 4.52 -13.81
N GLU A 173 -4.36 4.40 -15.11
CA GLU A 173 -2.98 4.44 -15.58
C GLU A 173 -2.29 5.70 -15.07
N HIS A 174 -1.04 5.56 -14.63
CA HIS A 174 -0.29 6.66 -14.02
C HIS A 174 1.19 6.51 -14.34
N LEU A 175 1.89 7.65 -14.28
CA LEU A 175 3.31 7.70 -14.56
C LEU A 175 4.08 7.43 -13.28
N MET A 176 4.98 6.46 -13.32
CA MET A 176 5.98 6.22 -12.29
C MET A 176 7.25 6.97 -12.67
N LEU A 177 7.73 7.84 -11.79
CA LEU A 177 8.96 8.61 -11.96
C LEU A 177 9.98 8.25 -10.87
N PRO A 178 10.82 7.24 -11.08
CA PRO A 178 11.98 6.98 -10.23
C PRO A 178 12.90 8.22 -10.16
N VAL A 179 13.45 8.51 -8.99
CA VAL A 179 14.24 9.74 -8.74
C VAL A 179 15.68 9.48 -8.27
N LYS A 180 16.18 8.25 -8.40
CA LYS A 180 17.54 7.85 -8.04
C LYS A 180 18.16 6.95 -9.08
#